data_AF-A0A8T4C6Q8-F1
#
_entry.id   AF-A0A8T4C6Q8-F1
#
_cell.length_a   1.000
_cell.length_b   1.000
_cell.length_c   1.000
_cell.angle_alpha   90.00
_cell.angle_beta   90.00
_cell.angle_gamma   90.00
#
_symmetry.space_group_name_H-M   'P 1'
#
loop_
_entity.id
_entity.type
_entity.pdbx_description
1 polymer ?
#
loop_
_entity_poly.entity_id
_entity_poly.type
_entity_poly.pdbx_seq_one_letter_code
_entity_poly.pdbx_strand_id
1 'polypeptide(L)'
;MNFNTFSSFMHVILDSAVFINATSFSFSKKDIYYVTLSCDAEVKENLARLRLEAASHEYDFHFQDPCMATIAVVRSLANKYGVKRLSSADESVIGLALELVERKEKVKVFTDDYSIQNVLKWRKIPFSGILQSGIQKSRSFAKKRKAT
;
A
#
# COMPACT_ATOMS: atom_id res chain seq x y z
N MET A 1 34.49 -12.95 12.36
CA MET A 1 34.31 -12.87 10.88
C MET A 1 32.90 -12.37 10.61
N ASN A 2 32.80 -11.16 10.07
CA ASN A 2 31.54 -10.48 9.75
C ASN A 2 31.05 -10.92 8.38
N PHE A 3 29.87 -11.54 8.29
CA PHE A 3 29.02 -11.54 7.09
C PHE A 3 27.55 -11.73 7.50
N ASN A 4 26.96 -10.70 8.12
CA ASN A 4 25.50 -10.54 8.09
C ASN A 4 25.15 -9.61 6.93
N THR A 5 25.36 -10.12 5.72
CA THR A 5 24.82 -9.51 4.51
C THR A 5 23.34 -9.84 4.47
N PHE A 6 22.54 -9.19 5.32
CA PHE A 6 21.11 -9.11 5.07
C PHE A 6 20.95 -8.27 3.79
N SER A 7 20.94 -8.96 2.65
CA SER A 7 20.27 -8.45 1.46
C SER A 7 18.79 -8.38 1.82
N SER A 8 18.42 -7.35 2.58
CA SER A 8 17.07 -7.14 3.06
C SER A 8 16.32 -6.53 1.90
N PHE A 9 15.74 -7.40 1.07
CA PHE A 9 14.83 -7.04 0.00
C PHE A 9 13.77 -6.08 0.54
N MET A 10 13.40 -5.08 -0.24
CA MET A 10 12.29 -4.22 0.12
C MET A 10 10.98 -4.95 -0.21
N HIS A 11 10.10 -5.12 0.76
CA HIS A 11 8.75 -5.63 0.55
C HIS A 11 7.84 -4.45 0.20
N VAL A 12 7.39 -4.43 -1.04
CA VAL A 12 6.61 -3.34 -1.62
C VAL A 12 5.17 -3.77 -1.79
N ILE A 13 4.26 -3.15 -1.06
CA ILE A 13 2.82 -3.43 -1.18
C ILE A 13 2.22 -2.41 -2.15
N LEU A 14 1.51 -2.90 -3.16
CA LEU A 14 0.94 -2.11 -4.24
C LEU A 14 -0.58 -2.05 -4.11
N ASP A 15 -1.10 -0.83 -4.05
CA ASP A 15 -2.53 -0.54 -4.17
C ASP A 15 -2.98 -0.66 -5.64
N SER A 16 -4.28 -0.85 -5.89
CA SER A 16 -4.85 -0.99 -7.24
C SER A 16 -4.56 0.24 -8.12
N ALA A 17 -4.49 1.42 -7.50
CA ALA A 17 -4.13 2.68 -8.12
C ALA A 17 -2.74 2.67 -8.82
N VAL A 18 -1.81 1.81 -8.40
CA VAL A 18 -0.48 1.70 -9.02
C VAL A 18 -0.60 1.28 -10.49
N PHE A 19 -1.50 0.34 -10.78
CA PHE A 19 -1.67 -0.23 -12.11
C PHE A 19 -2.46 0.67 -13.05
N ILE A 20 -3.34 1.51 -12.47
CA ILE A 20 -4.10 2.53 -13.19
C ILE A 20 -3.14 3.68 -13.61
N ASN A 21 -2.30 4.16 -12.68
CA ASN A 21 -1.44 5.33 -12.87
C ASN A 21 0.05 4.97 -13.15
N ALA A 22 0.28 3.79 -13.73
CA ALA A 22 1.59 3.13 -13.80
C ALA A 22 2.73 3.89 -14.52
N THR A 23 2.44 4.98 -15.24
CA THR A 23 3.47 5.74 -15.98
C THR A 23 4.55 6.36 -15.09
N SER A 24 4.30 6.47 -13.79
CA SER A 24 5.20 7.09 -12.82
C SER A 24 5.88 6.09 -11.87
N PHE A 25 5.59 4.79 -11.97
CA PHE A 25 6.13 3.76 -11.10
C PHE A 25 7.12 2.85 -11.84
N SER A 26 8.30 2.62 -11.27
CA SER A 26 9.31 1.70 -11.82
C SER A 26 9.54 0.52 -10.87
N PHE A 27 9.57 -0.68 -11.45
CA PHE A 27 9.88 -1.92 -10.73
C PHE A 27 11.41 -2.15 -10.67
N SER A 28 11.83 -2.90 -9.67
CA SER A 28 13.21 -3.23 -9.34
C SER A 28 13.31 -4.73 -9.06
N LYS A 29 14.29 -5.40 -9.65
CA LYS A 29 14.55 -6.83 -9.40
C LYS A 29 15.11 -7.13 -7.99
N LYS A 30 15.30 -6.11 -7.16
CA LYS A 30 15.78 -6.21 -5.77
C LYS A 30 14.66 -6.04 -4.74
N ASP A 31 13.42 -5.90 -5.20
CA ASP A 31 12.25 -5.70 -4.37
C ASP A 31 11.30 -6.89 -4.56
N ILE A 32 10.50 -7.18 -3.53
CA ILE A 32 9.45 -8.19 -3.54
C ILE A 32 8.11 -7.46 -3.51
N TYR A 33 7.26 -7.71 -4.50
CA TYR A 33 5.99 -7.00 -4.68
C TYR A 33 4.82 -7.82 -4.15
N TYR A 34 3.89 -7.13 -3.50
CA TYR A 34 2.69 -7.73 -2.95
C TYR A 34 1.45 -6.99 -3.44
N VAL A 35 0.46 -7.75 -3.87
CA VAL A 35 -0.89 -7.27 -4.20
C VAL A 35 -1.87 -8.12 -3.41
N THR A 36 -2.80 -7.49 -2.70
CA THR A 36 -3.85 -8.23 -2.00
C THR A 36 -4.88 -8.74 -2.99
N LEU A 37 -5.57 -9.83 -2.67
CA LEU A 37 -6.59 -10.40 -3.58
C LEU A 37 -7.75 -9.43 -3.78
N SER A 38 -8.05 -8.62 -2.75
CA SER A 38 -9.03 -7.54 -2.86
C SER A 38 -8.59 -6.45 -3.84
N CYS A 39 -7.32 -6.04 -3.84
CA CYS A 39 -6.79 -5.08 -4.82
C CYS A 39 -6.73 -5.68 -6.23
N ASP A 40 -6.32 -6.93 -6.37
CA ASP A 40 -6.30 -7.62 -7.66
C ASP A 40 -7.70 -7.67 -8.31
N ALA A 41 -8.74 -7.92 -7.51
CA ALA A 41 -10.12 -7.94 -7.99
C ALA A 41 -10.64 -6.56 -8.45
N GLU A 42 -10.03 -5.46 -7.99
CA GLU A 42 -10.37 -4.10 -8.43
C GLU A 42 -9.74 -3.73 -9.77
N VAL A 43 -8.64 -4.38 -10.17
CA VAL A 43 -7.93 -4.12 -11.43
C VAL A 43 -8.70 -4.73 -12.61
N LYS A 44 -9.80 -4.09 -13.01
CA LYS A 44 -10.70 -4.59 -14.08
C LYS A 44 -10.42 -4.02 -15.46
N GLU A 45 -9.78 -2.86 -15.52
CA GLU A 45 -9.49 -2.20 -16.79
C GLU A 45 -8.43 -2.98 -17.58
N ASN A 46 -8.69 -3.24 -18.87
CA ASN A 46 -7.83 -4.08 -19.72
C ASN A 46 -6.35 -3.67 -19.68
N LEU A 47 -6.08 -2.36 -19.69
CA LEU A 47 -4.71 -1.85 -19.69
C LEU A 47 -4.03 -2.01 -18.32
N ALA A 48 -4.75 -1.78 -17.22
CA ALA A 48 -4.23 -1.99 -15.87
C ALA A 48 -3.98 -3.47 -15.59
N ARG A 49 -4.88 -4.35 -16.05
CA ARG A 49 -4.74 -5.81 -15.95
C ARG A 49 -3.51 -6.31 -16.72
N LEU A 50 -3.35 -5.90 -17.97
CA LEU A 50 -2.18 -6.26 -18.80
C LEU A 50 -0.86 -5.86 -18.13
N ARG A 51 -0.82 -4.69 -17.49
CA ARG A 51 0.37 -4.22 -16.76
C ARG A 51 0.68 -5.06 -15.53
N LEU A 52 -0.34 -5.39 -14.74
CA LEU A 52 -0.19 -6.26 -13.58
C LEU A 52 0.35 -7.63 -14.00
N GLU A 53 -0.24 -8.23 -15.04
CA GLU A 53 0.21 -9.50 -15.61
C GLU A 53 1.66 -9.42 -16.09
N ALA A 54 2.00 -8.43 -16.92
CA ALA A 54 3.36 -8.24 -17.42
C ALA A 54 4.39 -8.06 -16.29
N ALA A 55 4.06 -7.24 -15.27
CA ALA A 55 4.92 -7.04 -14.11
C ALA A 55 5.09 -8.33 -13.29
N SER A 56 4.01 -9.10 -13.09
CA SER A 56 4.06 -10.37 -12.37
C SER A 56 4.88 -11.46 -13.06
N HIS A 57 5.03 -11.36 -14.39
CA HIS A 57 5.90 -12.26 -15.16
C HIS A 57 7.39 -11.88 -15.08
N GLU A 58 7.72 -10.60 -14.90
CA GLU A 58 9.09 -10.10 -14.94
C GLU A 58 9.73 -9.92 -13.55
N TYR A 59 8.93 -9.68 -12.52
CA TYR A 59 9.36 -9.35 -11.16
C TYR A 59 8.78 -10.33 -10.12
N ASP A 60 9.36 -10.30 -8.91
CA ASP A 60 8.91 -11.16 -7.81
C ASP A 60 7.60 -10.63 -7.21
N PHE A 61 6.47 -11.24 -7.61
CA PHE A 61 5.12 -10.83 -7.22
C PHE A 61 4.42 -11.90 -6.41
N HIS A 62 3.78 -11.46 -5.31
CA HIS A 62 2.96 -12.30 -4.46
C HIS A 62 1.54 -11.73 -4.36
N PHE A 63 0.57 -12.60 -4.64
CA PHE A 63 -0.85 -12.31 -4.44
C PHE A 63 -1.27 -12.89 -3.09
N GLN A 64 -1.32 -12.05 -2.06
CA GLN A 64 -1.49 -12.50 -0.68
C GLN A 64 -2.37 -11.53 0.12
N ASP A 65 -3.34 -12.08 0.83
CA ASP A 65 -4.10 -11.35 1.84
C ASP A 65 -3.49 -11.53 3.25
N PRO A 66 -3.65 -10.55 4.14
CA PRO A 66 -3.33 -10.74 5.55
C PRO A 66 -4.30 -11.70 6.22
N CYS A 67 -3.92 -12.23 7.38
CA CYS A 67 -4.81 -13.03 8.18
C CYS A 67 -5.95 -12.19 8.80
N MET A 68 -7.07 -12.86 9.09
CA MET A 68 -8.27 -12.23 9.65
C MET A 68 -8.03 -11.58 11.02
N ALA A 69 -7.09 -12.10 11.81
CA ALA A 69 -6.73 -11.50 13.10
C ALA A 69 -6.11 -10.11 12.89
N THR A 70 -5.24 -9.96 11.89
CA THR A 70 -4.64 -8.67 11.53
C THR A 70 -5.69 -7.70 11.00
N ILE A 71 -6.65 -8.16 10.19
CA ILE A 71 -7.78 -7.33 9.75
C ILE A 71 -8.57 -6.77 10.94
N ALA A 72 -8.81 -7.60 11.98
CA ALA A 72 -9.48 -7.12 13.20
C ALA A 72 -8.66 -6.02 13.91
N VAL A 73 -7.33 -6.17 13.96
CA VAL A 73 -6.42 -5.14 14.49
C VAL A 73 -6.51 -3.84 13.67
N VAL A 74 -6.51 -3.92 12.33
CA VAL A 74 -6.65 -2.76 11.44
C VAL A 74 -7.95 -2.01 11.72
N ARG A 75 -9.08 -2.73 11.84
CA ARG A 75 -10.38 -2.14 12.17
C ARG A 75 -10.37 -1.45 13.52
N SER A 76 -9.79 -2.08 14.54
CA SER A 76 -9.64 -1.46 15.86
C SER A 76 -8.77 -0.20 15.81
N LEU A 77 -7.68 -0.20 15.04
CA LEU A 77 -6.83 0.98 14.85
C LEU A 77 -7.59 2.10 14.13
N ALA A 78 -8.25 1.80 13.02
CA ALA A 78 -9.04 2.78 12.27
C ALA A 78 -10.10 3.45 13.16
N ASN A 79 -10.83 2.67 13.94
CA ASN A 79 -11.82 3.18 14.90
C ASN A 79 -11.18 4.05 15.98
N LYS A 80 -10.06 3.60 16.56
CA LYS A 80 -9.33 4.33 17.61
C LYS A 80 -8.85 5.71 17.15
N TYR A 81 -8.42 5.81 15.90
CA TYR A 81 -7.85 7.05 15.35
C TYR A 81 -8.85 7.84 14.47
N GLY A 82 -10.13 7.48 14.50
CA GLY A 82 -11.20 8.25 13.86
C GLY A 82 -11.25 8.15 12.33
N VAL A 83 -10.63 7.14 11.72
CA VAL A 83 -10.82 6.84 10.29
C VAL A 83 -12.19 6.21 10.12
N LYS A 84 -13.11 6.95 9.52
CA LYS A 84 -14.44 6.42 9.23
C LYS A 84 -14.39 5.55 7.99
N ARG A 85 -14.55 4.23 8.20
CA ARG A 85 -14.87 3.21 7.19
C ARG A 85 -13.80 3.04 6.11
N LEU A 86 -12.86 2.14 6.37
CA LEU A 86 -11.95 1.59 5.36
C LEU A 86 -12.72 0.62 4.45
N SER A 87 -12.35 0.56 3.17
CA SER A 87 -12.80 -0.49 2.25
C SER A 87 -12.15 -1.83 2.61
N SER A 88 -12.68 -2.95 2.11
CA SER A 88 -12.02 -4.25 2.29
C SER A 88 -10.63 -4.30 1.67
N ALA A 89 -10.43 -3.62 0.54
CA ALA A 89 -9.13 -3.47 -0.09
C ALA A 89 -8.17 -2.67 0.81
N ASP A 90 -8.61 -1.53 1.35
CA ASP A 90 -7.79 -0.72 2.26
C ASP A 90 -7.37 -1.51 3.49
N GLU A 91 -8.32 -2.25 4.10
CA GLU A 91 -8.05 -3.11 5.25
C GLU A 91 -7.01 -4.19 4.92
N SER A 92 -7.11 -4.80 3.74
CA SER A 92 -6.17 -5.82 3.29
C SER A 92 -4.75 -5.27 3.10
N VAL A 93 -4.62 -4.10 2.47
CA VAL A 93 -3.30 -3.45 2.21
C VAL A 93 -2.62 -3.09 3.53
N ILE A 94 -3.35 -2.44 4.44
CA ILE A 94 -2.82 -2.07 5.76
C ILE A 94 -2.49 -3.33 6.57
N GLY A 95 -3.35 -4.34 6.52
CA GLY A 95 -3.16 -5.58 7.26
C GLY A 95 -1.89 -6.29 6.80
N LEU A 96 -1.67 -6.43 5.49
CA LEU A 96 -0.48 -7.08 4.97
C LEU A 96 0.80 -6.32 5.37
N ALA A 97 0.74 -4.99 5.36
CA ALA A 97 1.84 -4.15 5.82
C ALA A 97 2.20 -4.40 7.28
N LEU A 98 1.19 -4.58 8.14
CA LEU A 98 1.41 -4.89 9.56
C LEU A 98 2.07 -6.26 9.74
N GLU A 99 1.59 -7.29 9.05
CA GLU A 99 2.16 -8.64 9.19
C GLU A 99 3.62 -8.71 8.75
N LEU A 100 3.96 -8.06 7.64
CA LEU A 100 5.33 -8.02 7.14
C LEU A 100 6.24 -7.24 8.11
N VAL A 101 5.76 -6.15 8.69
CA VAL A 101 6.50 -5.41 9.73
C VAL A 101 6.67 -6.25 11.00
N GLU A 102 5.66 -7.02 11.41
CA GLU A 102 5.75 -7.93 12.56
C GLU A 102 6.76 -9.06 12.32
N ARG A 103 6.92 -9.51 11.07
CA ARG A 103 7.99 -10.43 10.63
C ARG A 103 9.37 -9.78 10.56
N LYS A 104 9.48 -8.48 10.88
CA LYS A 104 10.71 -7.66 10.82
C LYS A 104 11.21 -7.40 9.40
N GLU A 105 10.32 -7.45 8.41
CA GLU A 105 10.66 -7.11 7.03
C GLU A 105 10.70 -5.60 6.79
N LYS A 106 11.48 -5.17 5.80
CA LYS A 106 11.48 -3.78 5.33
C LYS A 106 10.31 -3.55 4.41
N VAL A 107 9.31 -2.82 4.89
CA VAL A 107 8.04 -2.62 4.16
C VAL A 107 7.93 -1.19 3.63
N LYS A 108 7.41 -1.05 2.42
CA LYS A 108 6.95 0.21 1.84
C LYS A 108 5.63 0.03 1.10
N VAL A 109 4.66 0.89 1.36
CA VAL A 109 3.35 0.85 0.67
C VAL A 109 3.27 1.93 -0.40
N PHE A 110 2.79 1.60 -1.60
CA PHE A 110 2.49 2.58 -2.64
C PHE A 110 0.98 2.74 -2.77
N THR A 111 0.50 3.95 -2.43
CA THR A 111 -0.92 4.30 -2.46
C THR A 111 -1.07 5.82 -2.50
N ASP A 112 -2.10 6.29 -3.21
CA ASP A 112 -2.54 7.68 -3.19
C ASP A 112 -3.74 7.90 -2.24
N ASP A 113 -4.26 6.84 -1.59
CA ASP A 113 -5.39 6.93 -0.68
C ASP A 113 -5.00 7.50 0.70
N TYR A 114 -5.58 8.66 1.06
CA TYR A 114 -5.29 9.32 2.33
C TYR A 114 -5.72 8.50 3.56
N SER A 115 -6.74 7.66 3.46
CA SER A 115 -7.21 6.80 4.54
C SER A 115 -6.16 5.74 4.86
N ILE A 116 -5.60 5.08 3.83
CA ILE A 116 -4.49 4.13 3.98
C ILE A 116 -3.27 4.86 4.57
N GLN A 117 -2.87 5.99 3.98
CA GLN A 117 -1.70 6.77 4.42
C GLN A 117 -1.81 7.22 5.89
N ASN A 118 -3.00 7.62 6.34
CA ASN A 118 -3.22 8.02 7.73
C ASN A 118 -2.96 6.87 8.71
N VAL A 119 -3.44 5.67 8.40
CA VAL A 119 -3.22 4.49 9.26
C VAL A 119 -1.76 4.08 9.27
N LEU A 120 -1.11 4.05 8.10
CA LEU A 120 0.32 3.73 7.99
C LEU A 120 1.20 4.73 8.76
N LYS A 121 0.84 6.03 8.71
CA LYS A 121 1.55 7.09 9.43
C LYS A 121 1.53 6.87 10.94
N TRP A 122 0.41 6.44 11.52
CA TRP A 122 0.34 6.15 12.96
C TRP A 122 1.19 4.96 13.38
N ARG A 123 1.37 3.99 12.48
CA ARG A 123 2.20 2.81 12.68
C ARG A 123 3.65 3.01 12.24
N LYS A 124 4.00 4.22 11.77
CA LYS A 124 5.32 4.58 11.24
C LYS A 124 5.77 3.65 10.10
N ILE A 125 4.81 3.13 9.32
CA ILE A 125 5.09 2.30 8.16
C ILE A 125 5.37 3.23 6.98
N PRO A 126 6.51 3.09 6.28
CA PRO A 126 6.84 3.90 5.12
C PRO A 126 5.80 3.75 4.00
N PHE A 127 5.41 4.86 3.38
CA PHE A 127 4.58 4.86 2.19
C PHE A 127 5.05 5.91 1.17
N SER A 128 4.60 5.79 -0.08
CA SER A 128 4.81 6.78 -1.13
C SER A 128 3.60 6.89 -2.03
N GLY A 129 3.31 8.12 -2.47
CA GLY A 129 2.32 8.36 -3.51
C GLY A 129 2.80 7.83 -4.87
N ILE A 130 1.85 7.47 -5.72
CA ILE A 130 2.09 6.88 -7.04
C ILE A 130 2.33 7.99 -8.07
N LEU A 131 1.55 9.07 -7.96
CA LEU A 131 1.66 10.26 -8.82
C LEU A 131 2.86 11.17 -8.47
N GLN A 132 3.64 10.85 -7.42
CA GLN A 132 4.69 11.73 -6.90
C GLN A 132 6.05 11.55 -7.61
N SER A 133 6.09 11.85 -8.91
CA SER A 133 7.29 12.46 -9.52
C SER A 133 7.29 14.00 -9.41
N GLY A 134 6.36 14.58 -8.66
CA GLY A 134 6.37 16.00 -8.31
C GLY A 134 5.11 16.46 -7.60
N ILE A 135 5.22 16.75 -6.30
CA ILE A 135 4.59 17.86 -5.55
C ILE A 135 4.50 17.46 -4.06
N GLN A 136 5.44 18.01 -3.27
CA GLN A 136 5.36 18.14 -1.81
C GLN A 136 4.40 19.27 -1.44
N LYS A 137 3.10 19.16 -1.74
CA LYS A 137 2.08 20.07 -1.16
C LYS A 137 0.97 19.26 -0.53
N SER A 138 0.98 19.23 0.81
CA SER A 138 -0.19 18.91 1.60
C SER A 138 -1.33 19.85 1.21
N ARG A 139 -2.43 19.32 0.67
CA ARG A 139 -3.67 20.10 0.52
C ARG A 139 -4.56 19.80 1.73
N SER A 140 -4.61 20.73 2.68
CA SER A 140 -5.62 20.73 3.74
C SER A 140 -6.93 21.29 3.19
N PHE A 141 -7.99 20.48 3.12
CA PHE A 141 -9.33 20.97 2.84
C PHE A 141 -9.98 21.48 4.14
N ALA A 142 -9.93 22.80 4.36
CA ALA A 142 -10.75 23.44 5.37
C ALA A 142 -12.13 23.76 4.77
N LYS A 143 -13.15 22.96 5.09
CA LYS A 143 -14.54 23.26 4.74
C LYS A 143 -15.03 24.40 5.62
N LYS A 144 -14.88 25.66 5.19
CA LYS A 144 -15.57 26.80 5.82
C LYS A 144 -17.06 26.67 5.49
N ARG A 145 -17.87 26.30 6.49
CA ARG A 145 -19.32 26.51 6.42
C ARG A 145 -19.54 28.02 6.48
N LYS A 146 -20.08 28.62 5.41
CA LYS A 146 -20.68 29.96 5.50
C LYS A 146 -21.94 29.82 6.37
N ALA A 147 -21.92 30.47 7.52
CA ALA A 147 -23.14 30.83 8.23
C ALA A 147 -23.47 32.28 7.86
N THR A 148 -24.76 32.57 7.76
CA THR A 148 -25.43 33.81 7.34
C THR A 148 -25.71 33.90 5.85
#